data_AF-A0A7G8H6R4-F1
#
_entry.id   AF-A0A7G8H6R4-F1
#
_cell.length_a   1.000
_cell.length_b   1.000
_cell.length_c   1.000
_cell.angle_alpha   90.00
_cell.angle_beta   90.00
_cell.angle_gamma   90.00
#
_symmetry.space_group_name_H-M   'P 1'
#
loop_
_entity.id
_entity.type
_entity.pdbx_description
1 polymer ?
#
loop_
_entity_poly.entity_id
_entity_poly.type
_entity_poly.pdbx_seq_one_letter_code
_entity_poly.pdbx_strand_id
1 'polypeptide(L)'
;MNILHIGASDGEEINFYDYCGAETLVYVEPDIHALKKLKENIAKYQQAINAGMVIHVLNKACSDRIGEKIVLKANGKGQSSILDIGPRTKSWVGDEFEEYEVETTTINKIMDTNCSSYANDYICIDTQGYEYTIMKDVNKEKFREKFAMVDIEIMTDPYQYNIEEGQHKRLIYLLLNLGYEPVAIPMDKTESYLFLKSDFYQRNKAWMDILIKESAYKCEQELFKEALKKDDVDIGSNYIKTILMTSKGFHPLLKVTGQVHESKLDKFRKVLFEKITNVSNLLI
;
A
#
# COMPACT_ATOMS: atom_id res chain seq x y z
N MET A 1 4.04 8.80 15.88
CA MET A 1 4.32 8.05 14.62
C MET A 1 4.23 8.99 13.43
N ASN A 2 5.14 8.89 12.45
CA ASN A 2 5.06 9.69 11.22
C ASN A 2 4.72 8.82 10.00
N ILE A 3 3.73 9.26 9.22
CA ILE A 3 3.22 8.55 8.04
C ILE A 3 3.47 9.36 6.78
N LEU A 4 3.95 8.68 5.72
CA LEU A 4 3.93 9.17 4.35
C LEU A 4 2.95 8.33 3.52
N HIS A 5 1.92 8.94 2.95
CA HIS A 5 0.98 8.28 2.05
C HIS A 5 1.03 8.92 0.67
N ILE A 6 1.46 8.15 -0.32
CA ILE A 6 1.59 8.54 -1.73
C ILE A 6 0.44 7.93 -2.54
N GLY A 7 -0.30 8.80 -3.24
CA GLY A 7 -1.56 8.45 -3.90
C GLY A 7 -2.71 8.38 -2.90
N ALA A 8 -2.85 9.46 -2.14
CA ALA A 8 -3.76 9.52 -1.00
C ALA A 8 -5.26 9.52 -1.37
N SER A 9 -5.58 9.72 -2.65
CA SER A 9 -6.96 9.89 -3.13
C SER A 9 -7.68 10.97 -2.30
N ASP A 10 -8.83 10.63 -1.71
CA ASP A 10 -9.62 11.49 -0.84
C ASP A 10 -9.34 11.29 0.67
N GLY A 11 -8.33 10.49 1.02
CA GLY A 11 -7.82 10.34 2.39
C GLY A 11 -8.75 9.56 3.31
N GLU A 12 -9.41 8.52 2.80
CA GLU A 12 -10.30 7.64 3.56
C GLU A 12 -9.62 7.02 4.80
N GLU A 13 -8.30 6.86 4.80
CA GLU A 13 -7.53 6.23 5.86
C GLU A 13 -7.19 7.15 7.03
N ILE A 14 -7.60 8.44 7.00
CA ILE A 14 -7.21 9.42 8.04
C ILE A 14 -7.56 8.96 9.46
N ASN A 15 -8.76 8.38 9.64
CA ASN A 15 -9.20 7.86 10.94
C ASN A 15 -8.41 6.62 11.36
N PHE A 16 -7.97 5.81 10.40
CA PHE A 16 -7.13 4.66 10.66
C PHE A 16 -5.74 5.10 11.12
N TYR A 17 -5.15 6.10 10.48
CA TYR A 17 -3.86 6.66 10.87
C TYR A 17 -3.88 7.32 12.25
N ASP A 18 -4.93 8.10 12.54
CA ASP A 18 -5.16 8.66 13.87
C ASP A 18 -5.27 7.57 14.95
N TYR A 19 -6.06 6.52 14.67
CA TYR A 19 -6.18 5.36 15.57
C TYR A 19 -4.83 4.68 15.84
N CYS A 20 -3.93 4.65 14.86
CA CYS A 20 -2.59 4.11 15.01
C CYS A 20 -1.62 5.04 15.76
N GLY A 21 -2.05 6.24 16.16
CA GLY A 21 -1.23 7.22 16.87
C GLY A 21 -0.33 8.04 15.96
N ALA A 22 -0.79 8.33 14.74
CA ALA A 22 -0.09 9.25 13.85
C ALA A 22 -0.01 10.66 14.48
N GLU A 23 1.19 11.20 14.54
CA GLU A 23 1.49 12.56 15.00
C GLU A 23 1.72 13.49 13.81
N THR A 24 2.35 12.97 12.75
CA THR A 24 2.51 13.67 11.47
C THR A 24 2.04 12.77 10.33
N LEU A 25 1.26 13.35 9.43
CA LEU A 25 0.76 12.68 8.24
C LEU A 25 1.05 13.54 7.00
N VAL A 26 1.82 12.98 6.07
CA VAL A 26 2.14 13.62 4.79
C VAL A 26 1.39 12.90 3.69
N TYR A 27 0.39 13.55 3.12
CA TYR A 27 -0.32 13.09 1.93
C TYR A 27 0.32 13.67 0.66
N VAL A 28 0.46 12.83 -0.36
CA VAL A 28 0.87 13.22 -1.71
C VAL A 28 -0.23 12.79 -2.67
N GLU A 29 -0.86 13.77 -3.32
CA GLU A 29 -1.99 13.52 -4.23
C GLU A 29 -1.94 14.49 -5.42
N PRO A 30 -1.71 14.01 -6.66
CA PRO A 30 -1.69 14.86 -7.84
C PRO A 30 -3.07 15.16 -8.45
N ASP A 31 -4.10 14.34 -8.23
CA ASP A 31 -5.42 14.54 -8.84
C ASP A 31 -6.15 15.72 -8.19
N ILE A 32 -6.47 16.76 -8.96
CA ILE A 32 -7.15 17.96 -8.48
C ILE A 32 -8.52 17.68 -7.87
N HIS A 33 -9.24 16.67 -8.37
CA HIS A 33 -10.56 16.29 -7.90
C HIS A 33 -10.45 15.53 -6.56
N ALA A 34 -9.53 14.57 -6.48
CA ALA A 34 -9.21 13.84 -5.26
C ALA A 34 -8.68 14.79 -4.18
N LEU A 35 -7.75 15.68 -4.52
CA LEU A 35 -7.18 16.69 -3.63
C LEU A 35 -8.24 17.61 -3.02
N LYS A 36 -9.28 17.98 -3.79
CA LYS A 36 -10.41 18.76 -3.27
C LYS A 36 -11.15 17.98 -2.18
N LYS A 37 -11.52 16.73 -2.46
CA LYS A 37 -12.19 15.85 -1.48
C LYS A 37 -11.32 15.57 -0.26
N LEU A 38 -10.03 15.32 -0.46
CA LEU A 38 -9.04 15.13 0.60
C LEU A 38 -9.03 16.32 1.57
N LYS A 39 -8.97 17.55 1.05
CA LYS A 39 -9.00 18.76 1.89
C LYS A 39 -10.33 18.91 2.64
N GLU A 40 -11.45 18.57 2.01
CA GLU A 40 -12.76 18.56 2.68
C GLU A 40 -12.82 17.51 3.80
N ASN A 41 -12.29 16.32 3.57
CA ASN A 41 -12.23 15.23 4.55
C ASN A 41 -11.30 15.57 5.71
N ILE A 42 -10.13 16.15 5.45
CA ILE A 42 -9.22 16.68 6.47
C ILE A 42 -9.93 17.74 7.33
N ALA A 43 -10.65 18.69 6.71
CA ALA A 43 -11.36 19.73 7.45
C ALA A 43 -12.46 19.14 8.35
N LYS A 44 -13.22 18.15 7.86
CA LYS A 44 -14.23 17.44 8.67
C LYS A 44 -13.58 16.69 9.84
N TYR A 45 -12.47 15.99 9.58
CA TYR A 45 -11.71 15.28 10.61
C TYR A 45 -11.20 16.24 11.71
N GLN A 46 -10.59 17.35 11.32
CA GLN A 46 -10.07 18.37 12.25
C GLN A 46 -11.17 19.04 13.09
N GLN A 47 -12.41 19.11 12.59
CA GLN A 47 -13.55 19.57 13.38
C GLN A 47 -14.05 18.52 14.37
N ALA A 48 -13.95 17.24 14.00
CA ALA A 48 -14.45 16.12 14.80
C ALA A 48 -13.52 15.77 15.98
N ILE A 49 -12.22 15.99 15.84
CA ILE A 49 -11.22 15.60 16.83
C ILE A 49 -10.40 16.81 17.28
N ASN A 50 -10.25 16.99 18.60
CA ASN A 50 -9.23 17.88 19.20
C ASN A 50 -7.81 17.29 19.03
N ALA A 51 -7.46 16.83 17.83
CA ALA A 51 -6.23 16.08 17.59
C ALA A 51 -5.04 17.00 17.32
N GLY A 52 -3.90 16.67 17.94
CA GLY A 52 -2.61 17.29 17.67
C GLY A 52 -1.90 16.76 16.42
N MET A 53 -2.55 15.92 15.60
CA MET A 53 -1.95 15.38 14.37
C MET A 53 -1.72 16.50 13.35
N VAL A 54 -0.46 16.67 12.95
CA VAL A 54 -0.06 17.63 11.93
C VAL A 54 -0.19 16.99 10.55
N ILE A 55 -1.03 17.57 9.69
CA ILE A 55 -1.31 17.04 8.35
C ILE A 55 -0.71 17.97 7.29
N HIS A 56 0.13 17.41 6.43
CA HIS A 56 0.69 18.08 5.26
C HIS A 56 0.10 17.46 3.99
N VAL A 57 -0.26 18.29 3.02
CA VAL A 57 -0.79 17.85 1.73
C VAL A 57 0.07 18.42 0.61
N LEU A 58 0.64 17.55 -0.21
CA LEU A 58 1.47 17.90 -1.36
C LEU A 58 0.70 17.61 -2.64
N ASN A 59 0.36 18.66 -3.39
CA ASN A 59 -0.17 18.55 -4.75
C ASN A 59 0.99 18.32 -5.74
N LYS A 60 1.48 17.08 -5.78
CA LYS A 60 2.59 16.64 -6.64
C LYS A 60 2.35 15.19 -7.02
N ALA A 61 2.84 14.81 -8.21
CA ALA A 61 3.00 13.40 -8.53
C ALA A 61 4.31 12.89 -7.95
N CYS A 62 4.31 11.71 -7.32
CA CYS A 62 5.57 11.09 -6.93
C CYS A 62 6.18 10.33 -8.12
N SER A 63 7.49 10.46 -8.32
CA SER A 63 8.24 9.90 -9.45
C SER A 63 9.72 9.70 -9.08
N ASP A 64 10.54 9.29 -10.04
CA ASP A 64 12.00 9.23 -9.94
C ASP A 64 12.68 10.59 -10.20
N ARG A 65 11.90 11.61 -10.58
CA ARG A 65 12.38 12.94 -10.96
C ARG A 65 11.70 14.06 -10.18
N ILE A 66 12.38 15.20 -10.07
CA ILE A 66 11.88 16.40 -9.38
C ILE A 66 11.62 17.50 -10.40
N GLY A 67 10.47 18.15 -10.29
CA GLY A 67 10.15 19.36 -11.06
C GLY A 67 9.78 19.11 -12.52
N GLU A 68 9.66 17.85 -12.94
CA GLU A 68 9.19 17.51 -14.28
C GLU A 68 7.67 17.71 -14.35
N LYS A 69 7.19 18.22 -15.49
CA LYS A 69 5.77 18.27 -15.79
C LYS A 69 5.37 16.99 -16.52
N ILE A 70 4.46 16.25 -15.94
CA ILE A 70 3.93 15.02 -16.53
C ILE A 70 2.42 15.14 -16.68
N VAL A 71 1.85 14.44 -17.65
CA VAL A 71 0.40 14.39 -17.85
C VAL A 71 -0.20 13.35 -16.92
N LEU A 72 -1.10 13.79 -16.05
CA LEU A 72 -1.97 12.92 -15.27
C LEU A 72 -3.30 12.74 -16.02
N LYS A 73 -3.81 11.51 -16.05
CA LYS A 73 -5.14 11.18 -16.56
C LYS A 73 -6.06 10.88 -15.38
N ALA A 74 -7.19 11.56 -15.23
CA ALA A 74 -8.10 11.38 -14.10
C ALA A 74 -9.57 11.42 -14.53
N ASN A 75 -10.43 10.63 -13.87
CA ASN A 75 -11.87 10.59 -14.18
C ASN A 75 -12.76 11.27 -13.12
N GLY A 76 -12.17 11.86 -12.08
CA GLY A 76 -12.89 12.48 -10.96
C GLY A 76 -13.68 11.52 -10.05
N LYS A 77 -13.59 10.21 -10.31
CA LYS A 77 -14.31 9.12 -9.61
C LYS A 77 -13.34 8.15 -8.93
N GLY A 78 -12.17 8.65 -8.51
CA GLY A 78 -11.18 7.86 -7.79
C GLY A 78 -10.31 6.98 -8.68
N GLN A 79 -10.22 7.26 -9.99
CA GLN A 79 -9.22 6.65 -10.87
C GLN A 79 -8.37 7.74 -11.49
N SER A 80 -7.09 7.76 -11.14
CA SER A 80 -6.08 8.64 -11.73
C SER A 80 -4.77 7.88 -11.90
N SER A 81 -4.08 8.13 -13.02
CA SER A 81 -2.77 7.54 -13.26
C SER A 81 -1.94 8.41 -14.20
N ILE A 82 -0.62 8.33 -14.02
CA ILE A 82 0.38 8.88 -14.94
C ILE A 82 0.52 7.95 -16.16
N LEU A 83 0.28 6.65 -15.94
CA LEU A 83 0.33 5.64 -17.00
C LEU A 83 -0.87 5.77 -17.93
N ASP A 84 -0.78 5.13 -19.09
CA ASP A 84 -1.92 5.01 -19.98
C ASP A 84 -2.98 4.10 -19.37
N ILE A 85 -4.23 4.54 -19.46
CA ILE A 85 -5.38 3.79 -18.96
C ILE A 85 -5.62 2.57 -19.87
N GLY A 86 -5.55 1.39 -19.27
CA GLY A 86 -5.74 0.12 -19.95
C GLY A 86 -7.21 -0.20 -20.26
N PRO A 87 -7.46 -1.21 -21.11
CA PRO A 87 -8.81 -1.57 -21.55
C PRO A 87 -9.73 -2.05 -20.42
N ARG A 88 -9.18 -2.67 -19.36
CA ARG A 88 -10.00 -3.13 -18.22
C ARG A 88 -10.58 -1.94 -17.45
N THR A 89 -9.75 -0.96 -17.09
CA THR A 89 -10.20 0.25 -16.40
C THR A 89 -11.25 0.97 -17.22
N LYS A 90 -10.99 1.15 -18.52
CA LYS A 90 -11.95 1.73 -19.48
C LYS A 90 -13.29 1.00 -19.50
N SER A 91 -13.28 -0.34 -19.51
CA SER A 91 -14.51 -1.12 -19.47
C SER A 91 -15.28 -0.98 -18.14
N TRP A 92 -14.59 -0.66 -17.06
CA TRP A 92 -15.17 -0.55 -15.72
C TRP A 92 -15.72 0.85 -15.43
N VAL A 93 -14.96 1.90 -15.73
CA VAL A 93 -15.32 3.30 -15.38
C VAL A 93 -15.64 4.19 -16.57
N GLY A 94 -15.53 3.67 -17.79
CA GLY A 94 -15.67 4.42 -19.03
C GLY A 94 -14.34 4.99 -19.55
N ASP A 95 -14.40 5.61 -20.73
CA ASP A 95 -13.25 6.17 -21.45
C ASP A 95 -13.02 7.67 -21.18
N GLU A 96 -13.83 8.27 -20.32
CA GLU A 96 -13.78 9.71 -20.03
C GLU A 96 -12.73 10.02 -18.97
N PHE A 97 -11.55 10.48 -19.43
CA PHE A 97 -10.48 10.97 -18.57
C PHE A 97 -10.10 12.39 -18.98
N GLU A 98 -10.01 13.27 -17.99
CA GLU A 98 -9.39 14.58 -18.12
C GLU A 98 -7.87 14.42 -18.06
N GLU A 99 -7.16 15.18 -18.89
CA GLU A 99 -5.70 15.21 -18.90
C GLU A 99 -5.21 16.60 -18.48
N TYR A 100 -4.25 16.64 -17.55
CA TYR A 100 -3.62 17.89 -17.14
C TYR A 100 -2.20 17.66 -16.63
N GLU A 101 -1.38 18.72 -16.70
CA GLU A 101 -0.01 18.68 -16.23
C GLU A 101 0.07 18.78 -14.71
N VAL A 102 0.88 17.90 -14.11
CA VAL A 102 1.25 17.94 -12.70
C VAL A 102 2.76 17.93 -12.57
N GLU A 103 3.27 18.61 -11.54
CA GLU A 103 4.71 18.65 -11.27
C GLU A 103 5.13 17.45 -10.41
N THR A 104 6.26 16.85 -10.72
CA THR A 104 6.80 15.70 -10.00
C THR A 104 7.65 16.07 -8.79
N THR A 105 7.70 15.14 -7.83
CA THR A 105 8.65 15.12 -6.71
C THR A 105 9.13 13.68 -6.47
N THR A 106 10.17 13.50 -5.66
CA THR A 106 10.69 12.17 -5.31
C THR A 106 10.45 11.85 -3.84
N ILE A 107 10.41 10.55 -3.49
CA ILE A 107 10.40 10.11 -2.08
C ILE A 107 11.57 10.74 -1.31
N ASN A 108 12.76 10.77 -1.91
CA ASN A 108 13.94 11.35 -1.28
C ASN A 108 13.70 12.80 -0.84
N LYS A 109 13.15 13.62 -1.75
CA LYS A 109 12.82 15.03 -1.51
C LYS A 109 11.73 15.20 -0.45
N ILE A 110 10.68 14.38 -0.50
CA ILE A 110 9.61 14.42 0.51
C ILE A 110 10.20 14.09 1.89
N MET A 111 11.01 13.02 1.98
CA MET A 111 11.67 12.66 3.23
C MET A 111 12.64 13.74 3.74
N ASP A 112 13.24 14.56 2.88
CA ASP A 112 14.14 15.66 3.30
C ASP A 112 13.38 16.88 3.85
N THR A 113 12.14 17.08 3.39
CA THR A 113 11.43 18.36 3.58
C THR A 113 10.19 18.26 4.45
N ASN A 114 9.54 17.11 4.49
CA ASN A 114 8.26 16.92 5.18
C ASN A 114 8.30 15.86 6.28
N CYS A 115 9.34 15.03 6.29
CA CYS A 115 9.57 14.05 7.33
C CYS A 115 10.66 14.60 8.25
N SER A 116 10.30 14.96 9.47
CA SER A 116 11.22 15.53 10.47
C SER A 116 12.43 14.61 10.76
N SER A 117 13.37 15.05 11.59
CA SER A 117 14.57 14.28 11.96
C SER A 117 14.27 12.93 12.64
N TYR A 118 13.03 12.69 13.07
CA TYR A 118 12.59 11.41 13.61
C TYR A 118 12.38 10.37 12.48
N ALA A 119 12.44 9.08 12.82
CA ALA A 119 12.11 8.01 11.88
C ALA A 119 10.64 8.16 11.40
N ASN A 120 10.33 7.80 10.15
CA ASN A 120 8.94 7.72 9.69
C ASN A 120 8.49 6.28 9.80
N ASP A 121 7.66 5.91 10.75
CA ASP A 121 7.45 4.50 11.01
C ASP A 121 6.75 3.75 9.85
N TYR A 122 6.01 4.47 9.00
CA TYR A 122 5.16 3.90 7.96
C TYR A 122 5.12 4.69 6.65
N ILE A 123 5.17 3.98 5.52
CA ILE A 123 4.87 4.51 4.19
C ILE A 123 3.78 3.68 3.51
N CYS A 124 2.82 4.36 2.88
CA CYS A 124 1.82 3.78 2.01
C CYS A 124 1.99 4.33 0.59
N ILE A 125 1.97 3.46 -0.43
CA ILE A 125 2.09 3.85 -1.83
C ILE A 125 1.02 3.12 -2.66
N ASP A 126 0.07 3.88 -3.19
CA ASP A 126 -0.98 3.41 -4.08
C ASP A 126 -1.04 4.37 -5.27
N THR A 127 -0.35 4.04 -6.36
CA THR A 127 -0.20 4.94 -7.51
C THR A 127 -0.60 4.29 -8.81
N GLN A 128 -1.49 3.30 -8.72
CA GLN A 128 -2.14 2.68 -9.87
C GLN A 128 -1.11 2.16 -10.90
N GLY A 129 -0.06 1.49 -10.42
CA GLY A 129 0.96 0.81 -11.23
C GLY A 129 2.28 1.57 -11.41
N TYR A 130 2.42 2.78 -10.86
CA TYR A 130 3.65 3.58 -11.00
C TYR A 130 4.67 3.36 -9.87
N GLU A 131 4.41 2.42 -8.96
CA GLU A 131 5.14 2.24 -7.71
C GLU A 131 6.60 1.85 -7.92
N TYR A 132 6.89 1.02 -8.92
CA TYR A 132 8.28 0.64 -9.25
C TYR A 132 9.12 1.86 -9.64
N THR A 133 8.56 2.75 -10.46
CA THR A 133 9.26 3.96 -10.91
C THR A 133 9.53 4.90 -9.74
N ILE A 134 8.57 5.04 -8.83
CA ILE A 134 8.72 5.83 -7.60
C ILE A 134 9.86 5.28 -6.72
N MET A 135 9.95 3.95 -6.61
CA MET A 135 10.85 3.31 -5.66
C MET A 135 12.29 3.09 -6.17
N LYS A 136 12.49 2.92 -7.48
CA LYS A 136 13.77 2.42 -8.05
C LYS A 136 15.01 3.25 -7.70
N ASP A 137 14.84 4.56 -7.51
CA ASP A 137 15.94 5.51 -7.22
C ASP A 137 15.91 6.05 -5.79
N VAL A 138 15.23 5.34 -4.88
CA VAL A 138 15.19 5.72 -3.48
C VAL A 138 16.56 5.58 -2.82
N ASN A 139 16.95 6.56 -1.98
CA ASN A 139 18.16 6.46 -1.18
C ASN A 139 17.96 5.34 -0.14
N LYS A 140 18.66 4.22 -0.34
CA LYS A 140 18.46 2.99 0.43
C LYS A 140 18.70 3.17 1.92
N GLU A 141 19.78 3.87 2.29
CA GLU A 141 20.15 4.06 3.70
C GLU A 141 19.08 4.90 4.40
N LYS A 142 18.77 6.07 3.81
CA LYS A 142 17.75 6.97 4.33
C LYS A 142 16.36 6.32 4.42
N PHE A 143 15.96 5.59 3.38
CA PHE A 143 14.66 4.91 3.36
C PHE A 143 14.55 3.89 4.49
N ARG A 144 15.60 3.08 4.70
CA ARG A 144 15.65 2.08 5.77
C ARG A 144 15.71 2.68 7.16
N GLU A 145 16.37 3.82 7.32
CA GLU A 145 16.40 4.56 8.58
C GLU A 145 15.05 5.17 8.92
N LYS A 146 14.31 5.61 7.89
CA LYS A 146 13.00 6.19 8.06
C LYS A 146 11.95 5.12 8.33
N PHE A 147 11.73 4.17 7.43
CA PHE A 147 10.54 3.31 7.44
C PHE A 147 10.70 1.96 8.11
N ALA A 148 9.87 1.67 9.10
CA ALA A 148 9.76 0.33 9.70
C ALA A 148 8.82 -0.58 8.89
N MET A 149 7.82 0.01 8.26
CA MET A 149 6.78 -0.68 7.50
C MET A 149 6.49 0.02 6.17
N VAL A 150 6.29 -0.78 5.13
CA VAL A 150 5.94 -0.35 3.77
C VAL A 150 4.66 -1.05 3.36
N ASP A 151 3.63 -0.30 3.07
CA ASP A 151 2.40 -0.75 2.45
C ASP A 151 2.36 -0.25 1.02
N ILE A 152 2.18 -1.14 0.06
CA ILE A 152 2.36 -0.79 -1.35
C ILE A 152 1.42 -1.58 -2.23
N GLU A 153 0.62 -0.90 -3.03
CA GLU A 153 -0.19 -1.56 -4.06
C GLU A 153 0.74 -2.07 -5.16
N ILE A 154 0.72 -3.37 -5.42
CA ILE A 154 1.52 -3.94 -6.52
C ILE A 154 0.58 -4.35 -7.63
N MET A 155 0.55 -3.55 -8.70
CA MET A 155 -0.22 -3.84 -9.90
C MET A 155 0.36 -5.06 -10.62
N THR A 156 -0.41 -6.16 -10.66
CA THR A 156 -0.03 -7.37 -11.42
C THR A 156 -0.80 -7.50 -12.73
N ASP A 157 -1.84 -6.68 -12.93
CA ASP A 157 -2.70 -6.73 -14.10
C ASP A 157 -2.32 -5.68 -15.17
N PRO A 158 -1.68 -6.08 -16.29
CA PRO A 158 -1.28 -5.16 -17.35
C PRO A 158 -2.46 -4.63 -18.18
N TYR A 159 -3.69 -5.10 -17.93
CA TYR A 159 -4.88 -4.63 -18.62
C TYR A 159 -5.56 -3.45 -17.92
N GLN A 160 -5.23 -3.19 -16.65
CA GLN A 160 -5.78 -2.05 -15.90
C GLN A 160 -5.04 -0.77 -16.24
N TYR A 161 -3.70 -0.81 -16.22
CA TYR A 161 -2.82 0.27 -16.66
C TYR A 161 -1.69 -0.31 -17.50
N ASN A 162 -1.15 0.51 -18.39
CA ASN A 162 -0.04 0.11 -19.26
C ASN A 162 1.28 0.03 -18.47
N ILE A 163 1.38 -0.99 -17.61
CA ILE A 163 2.58 -1.30 -16.84
C ILE A 163 3.55 -2.15 -17.65
N GLU A 164 4.85 -1.92 -17.49
CA GLU A 164 5.87 -2.73 -18.16
C GLU A 164 5.91 -4.15 -17.55
N GLU A 165 6.10 -5.15 -18.42
CA GLU A 165 6.14 -6.55 -18.00
C GLU A 165 7.20 -6.79 -16.91
N GLY A 166 6.77 -7.43 -15.83
CA GLY A 166 7.63 -7.80 -14.72
C GLY A 166 7.97 -6.67 -13.74
N GLN A 167 7.40 -5.46 -13.88
CA GLN A 167 7.60 -4.38 -12.91
C GLN A 167 7.25 -4.79 -11.47
N HIS A 168 6.14 -5.51 -11.26
CA HIS A 168 5.77 -6.06 -9.96
C HIS A 168 6.88 -6.92 -9.32
N LYS A 169 7.55 -7.78 -10.11
CA LYS A 169 8.66 -8.62 -9.62
C LYS A 169 9.87 -7.77 -9.26
N ARG A 170 10.18 -6.76 -10.08
CA ARG A 170 11.31 -5.84 -9.83
C ARG A 170 11.07 -5.02 -8.56
N LEU A 171 9.83 -4.57 -8.33
CA LEU A 171 9.44 -3.87 -7.11
C LEU A 171 9.59 -4.73 -5.86
N ILE A 172 9.09 -5.97 -5.89
CA ILE A 172 9.28 -6.91 -4.78
C ILE A 172 10.78 -7.14 -4.52
N TYR A 173 11.56 -7.41 -5.57
CA TYR A 173 13.01 -7.63 -5.43
C TYR A 173 13.74 -6.39 -4.88
N LEU A 174 13.30 -5.20 -5.27
CA LEU A 174 13.81 -3.94 -4.73
C LEU A 174 13.54 -3.82 -3.23
N LEU A 175 12.32 -4.09 -2.77
CA LEU A 175 11.96 -4.05 -1.35
C LEU A 175 12.73 -5.08 -0.52
N LEU A 176 12.90 -6.30 -1.04
CA LEU A 176 13.75 -7.33 -0.41
C LEU A 176 15.20 -6.84 -0.27
N ASN A 177 15.76 -6.21 -1.32
CA ASN A 177 17.11 -5.64 -1.28
C ASN A 177 17.24 -4.41 -0.38
N LEU A 178 16.13 -3.71 -0.10
CA LEU A 178 16.06 -2.67 0.91
C LEU A 178 15.98 -3.26 2.33
N GLY A 179 15.95 -4.59 2.48
CA GLY A 179 15.90 -5.26 3.78
C GLY A 179 14.52 -5.22 4.41
N TYR A 180 13.48 -5.40 3.60
CA TYR A 180 12.12 -5.62 4.04
C TYR A 180 11.66 -7.03 3.68
N GLU A 181 10.91 -7.67 4.56
CA GLU A 181 10.24 -8.95 4.35
C GLU A 181 8.74 -8.72 4.12
N PRO A 182 8.11 -9.42 3.17
CA PRO A 182 6.66 -9.41 3.05
C PRO A 182 6.04 -10.13 4.26
N VAL A 183 4.97 -9.57 4.81
CA VAL A 183 4.24 -10.14 5.95
C VAL A 183 2.77 -10.38 5.65
N ALA A 184 2.20 -9.64 4.70
CA ALA A 184 0.90 -9.93 4.11
C ALA A 184 1.05 -9.89 2.59
N ILE A 185 0.73 -11.02 1.96
CA ILE A 185 0.61 -11.13 0.51
C ILE A 185 -0.87 -11.37 0.20
N PRO A 186 -1.48 -10.46 -0.56
CA PRO A 186 -2.86 -10.63 -0.99
C PRO A 186 -3.08 -11.81 -1.95
N MET A 187 -4.34 -12.25 -2.09
CA MET A 187 -4.69 -13.43 -2.90
C MET A 187 -5.08 -13.09 -4.35
N ASP A 188 -5.53 -11.87 -4.62
CA ASP A 188 -6.09 -11.45 -5.91
C ASP A 188 -5.17 -10.48 -6.72
N LYS A 189 -5.68 -9.99 -7.85
CA LYS A 189 -4.89 -9.42 -8.98
C LYS A 189 -4.40 -7.99 -8.78
N THR A 190 -4.85 -7.31 -7.74
CA THR A 190 -4.48 -5.92 -7.40
C THR A 190 -4.74 -5.74 -5.93
N GLU A 191 -3.68 -5.75 -5.13
CA GLU A 191 -3.89 -5.59 -3.70
C GLU A 191 -2.62 -5.00 -3.06
N SER A 192 -2.84 -4.33 -1.94
CA SER A 192 -1.83 -3.80 -1.05
C SER A 192 -0.98 -4.93 -0.46
N TYR A 193 0.33 -4.86 -0.69
CA TYR A 193 1.33 -5.71 -0.06
C TYR A 193 1.89 -5.01 1.17
N LEU A 194 1.99 -5.76 2.27
CA LEU A 194 2.59 -5.23 3.49
C LEU A 194 3.96 -5.86 3.71
N PHE A 195 4.95 -4.99 3.88
CA PHE A 195 6.34 -5.35 4.15
C PHE A 195 6.80 -4.75 5.47
N LEU A 196 7.59 -5.52 6.24
CA LEU A 196 8.25 -5.07 7.46
C LEU A 196 9.76 -5.13 7.31
N LYS A 197 10.46 -4.19 7.94
CA LYS A 197 11.92 -4.22 7.99
C LYS A 197 12.42 -5.54 8.58
N SER A 198 13.36 -6.22 7.90
CA SER A 198 13.75 -7.59 8.23
C SER A 198 14.27 -7.73 9.66
N ASP A 199 15.06 -6.78 10.16
CA ASP A 199 15.57 -6.83 11.53
C ASP A 199 14.46 -6.70 12.58
N PHE A 200 13.45 -5.87 12.31
CA PHE A 200 12.25 -5.77 13.13
C PHE A 200 11.48 -7.10 13.11
N TYR A 201 11.22 -7.66 11.92
CA TYR A 201 10.53 -8.94 11.79
C TYR A 201 11.27 -10.07 12.54
N GLN A 202 12.60 -10.19 12.39
CA GLN A 202 13.38 -11.25 13.04
C GLN A 202 13.39 -11.14 14.57
N ARG A 203 13.52 -9.92 15.13
CA ARG A 203 13.42 -9.70 16.59
C ARG A 203 12.05 -10.09 17.14
N ASN A 204 11.02 -9.98 16.30
CA ASN A 204 9.61 -10.15 16.65
C ASN A 204 8.98 -11.44 16.09
N LYS A 205 9.81 -12.35 15.56
CA LYS A 205 9.37 -13.43 14.69
C LYS A 205 8.29 -14.31 15.32
N ALA A 206 8.47 -14.66 16.60
CA ALA A 206 7.58 -15.61 17.28
C ALA A 206 6.11 -15.12 17.32
N TRP A 207 5.87 -13.87 17.68
CA TRP A 207 4.51 -13.33 17.73
C TRP A 207 4.01 -12.90 16.35
N MET A 208 4.90 -12.44 15.46
CA MET A 208 4.54 -12.15 14.06
C MET A 208 4.04 -13.41 13.35
N ASP A 209 4.70 -14.54 13.54
CA ASP A 209 4.27 -15.83 12.99
C ASP A 209 2.90 -16.24 13.54
N ILE A 210 2.62 -15.99 14.83
CA ILE A 210 1.30 -16.24 15.42
C ILE A 210 0.26 -15.33 14.78
N LEU A 211 0.53 -14.03 14.69
CA LEU A 211 -0.39 -13.04 14.12
C LEU A 211 -0.74 -13.37 12.66
N ILE A 212 0.28 -13.68 11.86
CA ILE A 212 0.12 -14.07 10.44
C ILE A 212 -0.70 -15.36 10.36
N LYS A 213 -0.39 -16.39 11.17
CA LYS A 213 -1.14 -17.65 11.19
C LYS A 213 -2.59 -17.47 11.61
N GLU A 214 -2.87 -16.68 12.64
CA GLU A 214 -4.25 -16.41 13.08
C GLU A 214 -5.06 -15.66 12.02
N SER A 215 -4.41 -14.75 11.29
CA SER A 215 -5.04 -13.97 10.23
C SER A 215 -5.32 -14.82 9.00
N ALA A 216 -4.37 -15.67 8.59
CA ALA A 216 -4.54 -16.64 7.52
C ALA A 216 -5.62 -17.68 7.86
N TYR A 217 -5.63 -18.20 9.09
CA TYR A 217 -6.62 -19.20 9.53
C TYR A 217 -8.05 -18.64 9.56
N LYS A 218 -8.23 -17.40 10.04
CA LYS A 218 -9.54 -16.73 10.00
C LYS A 218 -10.00 -16.44 8.57
N CYS A 219 -9.07 -16.13 7.66
CA CYS A 219 -9.34 -15.97 6.24
C CYS A 219 -9.85 -17.29 5.60
N GLU A 220 -9.15 -18.40 5.81
CA GLU A 220 -9.55 -19.72 5.28
C GLU A 220 -10.95 -20.16 5.76
N GLN A 221 -11.27 -19.94 7.05
CA GLN A 221 -12.60 -20.29 7.58
C GLN A 221 -13.74 -19.48 6.96
N GLU A 222 -13.54 -18.19 6.72
CA GLU A 222 -14.58 -17.33 6.14
C GLU A 222 -14.76 -17.60 4.64
N LEU A 223 -13.67 -17.80 3.89
CA LEU A 223 -13.74 -18.26 2.49
C LEU A 223 -14.49 -19.59 2.37
N PHE A 224 -14.23 -20.53 3.29
CA PHE A 224 -14.95 -21.80 3.35
C PHE A 224 -16.44 -21.60 3.64
N LYS A 225 -16.81 -20.71 4.56
CA LYS A 225 -18.21 -20.37 4.86
C LYS A 225 -18.92 -19.65 3.71
N GLU A 226 -18.23 -18.77 2.99
CA GLU A 226 -18.79 -18.07 1.83
C GLU A 226 -18.97 -19.01 0.64
N ALA A 227 -18.04 -19.94 0.42
CA ALA A 227 -18.19 -21.02 -0.55
C ALA A 227 -19.40 -21.91 -0.22
N LEU A 228 -19.65 -22.18 1.06
CA LEU A 228 -20.83 -22.93 1.52
C LEU A 228 -22.15 -22.16 1.42
N LYS A 229 -22.13 -20.82 1.34
CA LYS A 229 -23.34 -19.98 1.18
C LYS A 229 -23.76 -19.80 -0.28
N LYS A 230 -22.88 -20.09 -1.23
CA LYS A 230 -23.24 -20.13 -2.65
C LYS A 230 -23.75 -21.53 -2.95
N ASP A 231 -25.06 -21.70 -2.81
CA ASP A 231 -25.81 -22.88 -3.25
C ASP A 231 -25.68 -23.06 -4.77
N ASP A 232 -24.52 -23.51 -5.28
CA ASP A 232 -24.36 -24.14 -6.61
C ASP A 232 -22.90 -24.44 -7.00
N VAL A 233 -22.04 -24.83 -6.06
CA VAL A 233 -20.73 -25.35 -6.48
C VAL A 233 -20.40 -26.64 -5.76
N ASP A 234 -20.52 -27.74 -6.50
CA ASP A 234 -19.83 -29.01 -6.24
C ASP A 234 -18.32 -28.76 -6.39
N ILE A 235 -17.75 -28.05 -5.40
CA ILE A 235 -16.31 -27.86 -5.29
C ILE A 235 -15.76 -29.18 -4.76
N GLY A 236 -15.61 -30.14 -5.68
CA GLY A 236 -14.79 -31.30 -5.44
C GLY A 236 -13.44 -30.84 -4.85
N SER A 237 -13.00 -31.52 -3.80
CA SER A 237 -11.78 -31.26 -3.01
C SER A 237 -10.49 -31.04 -3.83
N ASN A 238 -10.52 -31.27 -5.14
CA ASN A 238 -9.48 -30.98 -6.11
C ASN A 238 -9.33 -29.49 -6.49
N TYR A 239 -10.33 -28.63 -6.30
CA TYR A 239 -10.18 -27.20 -6.65
C TYR A 239 -9.27 -26.45 -5.67
N ILE A 240 -9.41 -26.73 -4.36
CA ILE A 240 -8.50 -26.23 -3.31
C ILE A 240 -7.08 -26.79 -3.53
N LYS A 241 -6.97 -28.04 -3.99
CA LYS A 241 -5.68 -28.64 -4.36
C LYS A 241 -5.04 -28.00 -5.60
N THR A 242 -5.85 -27.50 -6.54
CA THR A 242 -5.35 -26.86 -7.77
C THR A 242 -4.76 -25.47 -7.50
N ILE A 243 -5.35 -24.68 -6.60
CA ILE A 243 -4.78 -23.38 -6.16
C ILE A 243 -3.42 -23.58 -5.46
N LEU A 244 -3.25 -24.70 -4.74
CA LEU A 244 -1.96 -25.06 -4.14
C LEU A 244 -0.93 -25.61 -5.17
N MET A 245 -1.38 -26.18 -6.29
CA MET A 245 -0.52 -26.88 -7.26
C MET A 245 -0.14 -26.07 -8.51
N THR A 246 -0.75 -24.92 -8.80
CA THR A 246 -0.32 -24.04 -9.91
C THR A 246 0.94 -23.22 -9.59
N SER A 247 1.54 -23.41 -8.40
CA SER A 247 2.86 -22.89 -8.01
C SER A 247 4.06 -23.64 -8.64
N LYS A 248 3.90 -24.22 -9.85
CA LYS A 248 5.00 -24.85 -10.61
C LYS A 248 5.88 -23.85 -11.38
N GLY A 249 6.09 -22.69 -10.77
CA GLY A 249 7.23 -21.81 -11.02
C GLY A 249 7.73 -21.38 -9.65
N PHE A 250 8.89 -21.89 -9.24
CA PHE A 250 9.51 -21.65 -7.94
C PHE A 250 9.59 -20.14 -7.65
N HIS A 251 8.63 -19.59 -6.91
CA HIS A 251 8.72 -18.21 -6.41
C HIS A 251 9.34 -18.27 -5.01
N PRO A 252 10.50 -17.61 -4.76
CA PRO A 252 11.18 -17.63 -3.46
C PRO A 252 10.34 -17.06 -2.30
N LEU A 253 9.18 -16.47 -2.60
CA LEU A 253 8.22 -15.93 -1.62
C LEU A 253 7.39 -17.01 -0.91
N LEU A 254 7.26 -18.22 -1.45
CA LEU A 254 6.43 -19.28 -0.84
C LEU A 254 7.00 -19.87 0.47
N LYS A 255 8.25 -19.54 0.82
CA LYS A 255 8.83 -19.98 2.11
C LYS A 255 8.47 -19.06 3.28
N VAL A 256 7.98 -17.85 3.01
CA VAL A 256 7.70 -16.83 4.02
C VAL A 256 6.44 -16.10 3.59
N THR A 257 5.25 -16.50 4.07
CA THR A 257 4.04 -15.65 4.26
C THR A 257 2.77 -16.48 4.38
N GLY A 258 1.87 -16.08 5.27
CA GLY A 258 0.46 -16.43 5.19
C GLY A 258 -0.24 -15.48 4.22
N GLN A 259 -1.24 -15.97 3.50
CA GLN A 259 -2.12 -15.14 2.69
C GLN A 259 -3.12 -14.43 3.60
N VAL A 260 -3.38 -13.15 3.36
CA VAL A 260 -4.40 -12.37 4.07
C VAL A 260 -5.41 -11.92 3.05
N HIS A 261 -6.69 -12.27 3.23
CA HIS A 261 -7.77 -11.77 2.41
C HIS A 261 -7.92 -10.26 2.57
N GLU A 262 -8.20 -9.55 1.47
CA GLU A 262 -8.40 -8.10 1.42
C GLU A 262 -9.34 -7.57 2.53
N SER A 263 -10.53 -8.17 2.69
CA SER A 263 -11.50 -7.85 3.76
C SER A 263 -10.97 -7.93 5.20
N LYS A 264 -9.80 -8.54 5.43
CA LYS A 264 -9.14 -8.64 6.75
C LYS A 264 -7.88 -7.79 6.83
N LEU A 265 -7.42 -7.20 5.74
CA LEU A 265 -6.17 -6.47 5.68
C LEU A 265 -6.18 -5.29 6.65
N ASP A 266 -7.25 -4.51 6.73
CA ASP A 266 -7.35 -3.39 7.68
C ASP A 266 -7.30 -3.84 9.14
N LYS A 267 -7.95 -4.96 9.47
CA LYS A 267 -7.88 -5.52 10.81
C LYS A 267 -6.47 -6.01 11.12
N PHE A 268 -5.81 -6.65 10.17
CA PHE A 268 -4.42 -7.08 10.30
C PHE A 268 -3.49 -5.88 10.50
N ARG A 269 -3.61 -4.85 9.65
CA ARG A 269 -2.91 -3.57 9.77
C ARG A 269 -3.09 -3.00 11.18
N LYS A 270 -4.33 -2.83 11.68
CA LYS A 270 -4.60 -2.30 13.03
C LYS A 270 -3.84 -3.06 14.13
N VAL A 271 -3.95 -4.39 14.15
CA VAL A 271 -3.26 -5.21 15.17
C VAL A 271 -1.75 -5.09 15.04
N LEU A 272 -1.23 -5.06 13.81
CA LEU A 272 0.20 -4.91 13.57
C LEU A 272 0.71 -3.55 14.04
N PHE A 273 0.02 -2.46 13.70
CA PHE A 273 0.35 -1.11 14.14
C PHE A 273 0.33 -0.98 15.67
N GLU A 274 -0.73 -1.44 16.33
CA GLU A 274 -0.81 -1.43 17.81
C GLU A 274 0.40 -2.13 18.44
N LYS A 275 0.84 -3.26 17.86
CA LYS A 275 2.00 -4.00 18.37
C LYS A 275 3.31 -3.27 18.08
N ILE A 276 3.49 -2.71 16.89
CA ILE A 276 4.68 -1.93 16.53
C ILE A 276 4.82 -0.72 17.46
N THR A 277 3.76 0.08 17.63
CA THR A 277 3.78 1.27 18.50
C THR A 277 4.10 0.90 19.94
N ASN A 278 3.54 -0.19 20.47
CA ASN A 278 3.83 -0.67 21.82
C ASN A 278 5.27 -1.17 22.00
N VAL A 279 5.88 -1.78 20.97
CA VAL A 279 7.28 -2.25 21.01
C VAL A 279 8.26 -1.08 20.85
N SER A 280 7.97 -0.11 19.99
CA SER A 280 8.82 1.08 19.80
C SER A 280 8.93 1.92 21.06
N ASN A 281 7.86 2.01 21.85
CA ASN A 281 7.86 2.67 23.16
C ASN A 281 8.68 1.95 24.25
N LEU A 282 9.13 0.71 24.00
CA LEU A 282 9.99 -0.07 24.91
C LEU A 282 11.48 -0.01 24.51
N LEU A 283 11.81 0.61 23.37
CA LEU A 283 13.17 0.67 22.81
C LEU A 283 13.78 2.09 22.84
N ILE A 284 13.08 3.06 23.42
CA ILE A 284 13.57 4.39 23.78
C ILE A 284 13.81 4.41 25.29
#